data_AF-A0A0F9H1S0-F1
#
_entry.id   AF-A0A0F9H1S0-F1
#
_cell.length_a   1.000
_cell.length_b   1.000
_cell.length_c   1.000
_cell.angle_alpha   90.00
_cell.angle_beta   90.00
_cell.angle_gamma   90.00
#
_symmetry.space_group_name_H-M   'P 1'
#
loop_
_entity.id
_entity.type
_entity.pdbx_description
1 polymer ?
#
loop_
_entity_poly.entity_id
_entity_poly.type
_entity_poly.pdbx_seq_one_letter_code
_entity_poly.pdbx_strand_id
1 'polypeptide(L)'
;MNQAMDFPWDKLNVTGDLVVCSRPCVLHSITFNGMTTVGDVAIYDGIDNTGTLIATLILRSAVQVSCQPYTLLLDVEMLVGIYFDYGDFVGNFTVAFK
;
A
#
# COMPACT_ATOMS: atom_id res chain seq x y z
N MET A 1 9.79 23.06 4.79
CA MET A 1 9.86 21.67 5.31
C MET A 1 8.46 21.11 5.27
N ASN A 2 8.27 19.96 4.62
CA ASN A 2 6.96 19.35 4.52
C ASN A 2 6.59 18.80 5.91
N GLN A 3 5.67 19.47 6.61
CA GLN A 3 5.30 19.14 8.01
C GLN A 3 4.76 17.72 8.19
N ALA A 4 4.42 17.02 7.10
CA ALA A 4 3.96 15.63 7.12
C ALA A 4 5.08 14.59 7.38
N MET A 5 6.35 14.95 7.23
CA MET A 5 7.48 14.02 7.43
C MET A 5 7.91 13.83 8.90
N ASP A 6 7.50 14.71 9.81
CA ASP A 6 7.96 14.73 11.22
C ASP A 6 6.99 14.06 12.22
N PHE A 7 5.93 13.39 11.74
CA PHE A 7 5.03 12.62 12.59
C PHE A 7 5.45 11.14 12.68
N PRO A 8 5.39 10.49 13.87
CA PRO A 8 5.59 9.06 13.95
C PRO A 8 4.35 8.36 13.36
N TRP A 9 4.50 7.93 12.11
CA TRP A 9 3.57 7.07 11.39
C TRP A 9 3.81 5.60 11.75
N ASP A 10 2.75 4.85 11.95
CA ASP A 10 2.83 3.39 12.06
C ASP A 10 3.23 2.83 10.69
N LYS A 11 4.03 1.75 10.68
CA LYS A 11 4.52 1.14 9.44
C LYS A 11 4.29 -0.36 9.46
N LEU A 12 3.80 -0.90 8.35
CA LEU A 12 3.66 -2.34 8.16
C LEU A 12 4.24 -2.76 6.80
N ASN A 13 4.94 -3.88 6.82
CA ASN A 13 5.41 -4.54 5.60
C ASN A 13 4.32 -5.48 5.08
N VAL A 14 3.90 -5.27 3.84
CA VAL A 14 2.83 -6.01 3.17
C VAL A 14 3.47 -6.83 2.05
N THR A 15 3.21 -8.14 2.04
CA THR A 15 3.80 -9.10 1.08
C THR A 15 2.76 -10.05 0.49
N GLY A 16 1.49 -9.71 0.59
CA GLY A 16 0.34 -10.50 0.15
C GLY A 16 -0.96 -9.83 0.54
N ASP A 17 -2.06 -10.54 0.30
CA ASP A 17 -3.40 -10.14 0.72
C ASP A 17 -3.45 -9.96 2.25
N LEU A 18 -3.71 -8.75 2.71
CA LEU A 18 -3.58 -8.42 4.13
C LEU A 18 -4.39 -7.18 4.53
N VAL A 19 -4.99 -7.27 5.72
CA VAL A 19 -5.50 -6.11 6.46
C VAL A 19 -4.32 -5.39 7.12
N VAL A 20 -3.99 -4.21 6.62
CA VAL A 20 -2.91 -3.36 7.14
C VAL A 20 -3.35 -2.64 8.41
N CYS A 21 -4.60 -2.18 8.43
CA CYS A 21 -5.23 -1.52 9.58
C CYS A 21 -6.72 -1.89 9.60
N SER A 22 -7.26 -2.22 10.77
CA SER A 22 -8.66 -2.67 10.93
C SER A 22 -9.53 -1.66 11.68
N ARG A 23 -9.20 -0.37 11.57
CA ARG A 23 -9.89 0.76 12.21
C ARG A 23 -9.79 2.00 11.31
N PRO A 24 -10.64 3.03 11.54
CA PRO A 24 -10.46 4.32 10.88
C PRO A 24 -9.04 4.83 11.07
N CYS A 25 -8.43 5.30 9.98
CA CYS A 25 -7.04 5.75 9.94
C CYS A 25 -6.78 6.67 8.74
N VAL A 26 -5.59 7.26 8.69
CA VAL A 26 -5.07 7.99 7.54
C VAL A 26 -3.99 7.14 6.87
N LEU A 27 -4.15 6.84 5.59
CA LEU A 27 -3.13 6.26 4.73
C LEU A 27 -2.20 7.37 4.24
N HIS A 28 -1.00 7.44 4.81
CA HIS A 28 -0.03 8.49 4.48
C HIS A 28 0.75 8.16 3.22
N SER A 29 1.40 6.99 3.19
CA SER A 29 2.26 6.62 2.06
C SER A 29 2.40 5.12 1.86
N ILE A 30 2.75 4.76 0.62
CA ILE A 30 3.06 3.39 0.21
C ILE A 30 4.41 3.44 -0.48
N THR A 31 5.40 2.78 0.09
CA THR A 31 6.70 2.55 -0.53
C THR A 31 6.69 1.19 -1.20
N PHE A 32 6.86 1.15 -2.52
CA PHE A 32 7.13 -0.09 -3.25
C PHE A 32 8.60 -0.46 -3.11
N ASN A 33 8.87 -1.63 -2.53
CA ASN A 33 10.23 -2.11 -2.30
C ASN A 33 10.73 -2.99 -3.44
N GLY A 34 9.83 -3.72 -4.11
CA GLY A 34 10.16 -4.59 -5.24
C GLY A 34 9.12 -5.68 -5.49
N MET A 35 9.29 -6.40 -6.60
CA MET A 35 8.40 -7.50 -7.01
C MET A 35 9.15 -8.59 -7.77
N THR A 36 8.59 -9.79 -7.77
CA THR A 36 9.05 -10.91 -8.61
C THR A 36 8.07 -11.26 -9.71
N THR A 37 6.80 -10.87 -9.59
CA THR A 37 5.79 -11.03 -10.65
C THR A 37 5.13 -9.69 -10.97
N VAL A 38 4.77 -9.49 -12.25
CA VAL A 38 3.90 -8.37 -12.65
C VAL A 38 2.48 -8.62 -12.16
N GLY A 39 1.74 -7.57 -11.88
CA GLY A 39 0.36 -7.69 -11.42
C GLY A 39 -0.26 -6.35 -11.10
N ASP A 40 -1.49 -6.43 -10.62
CA ASP A 40 -2.24 -5.29 -10.09
C ASP A 40 -2.42 -5.49 -8.60
N VAL A 41 -2.24 -4.41 -7.84
CA VAL A 41 -2.51 -4.42 -6.39
C VAL A 41 -3.60 -3.40 -6.12
N ALA A 42 -4.75 -3.88 -5.68
CA ALA A 42 -5.87 -3.04 -5.29
C ALA A 42 -5.79 -2.70 -3.81
N ILE A 43 -6.13 -1.45 -3.49
CA ILE A 43 -6.10 -0.90 -2.12
C ILE A 43 -7.52 -0.45 -1.80
N TYR A 44 -8.07 -1.01 -0.74
CA TYR A 44 -9.44 -0.77 -0.31
C TYR A 44 -9.49 -0.05 1.03
N ASP A 45 -10.47 0.85 1.17
CA ASP A 45 -10.98 1.27 2.46
C ASP A 45 -11.93 0.19 2.98
N GLY A 46 -11.37 -0.71 3.79
CA GLY A 46 -12.02 -1.95 4.21
C GLY A 46 -11.07 -2.88 4.96
N ILE A 47 -11.63 -3.99 5.44
CA ILE A 47 -10.89 -5.13 6.04
C ILE A 47 -10.85 -6.35 5.12
N ASP A 48 -11.38 -6.21 3.91
CA ASP A 48 -11.37 -7.18 2.82
C ASP A 48 -11.57 -6.44 1.49
N ASN A 49 -11.69 -7.17 0.38
CA ASN A 49 -11.89 -6.61 -0.96
C ASN A 49 -13.36 -6.22 -1.27
N THR A 50 -14.25 -6.27 -0.28
CA THR A 50 -15.63 -5.77 -0.41
C THR A 50 -15.76 -4.29 -0.04
N GLY A 51 -14.69 -3.70 0.52
CA GLY A 51 -14.58 -2.28 0.85
C GLY A 51 -14.59 -1.35 -0.37
N THR A 52 -14.43 -0.05 -0.13
CA THR A 52 -14.37 0.93 -1.21
C THR A 52 -12.99 0.90 -1.86
N LEU A 53 -12.92 0.68 -3.18
CA LEU A 53 -11.65 0.74 -3.90
C LEU A 53 -11.09 2.18 -3.90
N ILE A 54 -9.92 2.37 -3.31
CA ILE A 54 -9.23 3.66 -3.22
C ILE A 54 -8.24 3.83 -4.36
N ALA A 55 -7.44 2.80 -4.65
CA ALA A 55 -6.44 2.85 -5.70
C ALA A 55 -6.12 1.46 -6.25
N THR A 56 -5.58 1.43 -7.48
CA THR A 56 -4.98 0.24 -8.08
C THR A 56 -3.58 0.57 -8.55
N LEU A 57 -2.58 -0.14 -8.01
CA LEU A 57 -1.20 -0.04 -8.47
C LEU A 57 -0.99 -1.02 -9.61
N ILE A 58 -0.80 -0.51 -10.82
CA ILE A 58 -0.60 -1.30 -12.03
C ILE A 58 0.91 -1.48 -12.27
N LEU A 59 1.43 -2.67 -12.02
CA LEU A 59 2.87 -2.97 -12.05
C LEU A 59 3.20 -3.90 -13.23
N ARG A 60 3.74 -3.33 -14.32
CA ARG A 60 3.87 -4.00 -15.63
C ARG A 60 5.29 -4.30 -16.11
N SER A 61 6.33 -3.95 -15.35
CA SER A 61 7.72 -4.25 -15.73
C SER A 61 8.39 -5.14 -14.69
N ALA A 62 8.52 -6.45 -14.99
CA ALA A 62 9.28 -7.41 -14.19
C ALA A 62 10.69 -7.68 -14.75
N VAL A 63 11.26 -6.74 -15.52
CA VAL A 63 12.63 -6.88 -16.03
C VAL A 63 13.63 -6.52 -14.92
N GLN A 64 13.89 -7.53 -14.08
CA GLN A 64 15.00 -7.66 -13.12
C GLN A 64 15.25 -6.54 -12.09
N VAL A 65 14.77 -6.80 -10.85
CA VAL A 65 15.46 -6.67 -9.54
C VAL A 65 16.31 -5.42 -9.24
N SER A 66 15.98 -4.26 -9.80
CA SER A 66 16.46 -2.98 -9.29
C SER A 66 15.43 -1.88 -9.55
N CYS A 67 14.17 -2.13 -9.17
CA CYS A 67 13.26 -1.01 -8.98
C CYS A 67 13.85 -0.19 -7.83
N GLN A 68 14.35 1.01 -8.11
CA GLN A 68 14.61 1.96 -7.04
C GLN A 68 13.31 2.08 -6.25
N PRO A 69 13.35 1.94 -4.92
CA PRO A 69 12.13 2.05 -4.13
C PRO A 69 11.50 3.39 -4.43
N TYR A 70 10.22 3.37 -4.79
CA TYR A 70 9.46 4.59 -5.02
C TYR A 70 8.37 4.67 -3.97
N THR A 71 8.10 5.90 -3.52
CA THR A 71 7.08 6.16 -2.50
C THR A 71 5.97 6.97 -3.13
N LEU A 72 4.75 6.45 -3.05
CA LEU A 72 3.54 7.24 -3.28
C LEU A 72 3.15 7.92 -1.97
N LEU A 73 2.98 9.24 -2.01
CA LEU A 73 2.32 10.00 -0.96
C LEU A 73 0.84 10.14 -1.34
N LEU A 74 -0.05 9.81 -0.41
CA LEU A 74 -1.49 9.72 -0.66
C LEU A 74 -2.28 10.65 0.28
N ASP A 75 -2.01 10.56 1.58
CA ASP A 75 -2.73 11.30 2.64
C ASP A 75 -4.26 11.17 2.53
N VAL A 76 -4.74 9.92 2.49
CA VAL A 76 -6.16 9.59 2.32
C VAL A 76 -6.77 9.14 3.65
N GLU A 77 -7.91 9.71 4.01
CA GLU A 77 -8.73 9.25 5.13
C GLU A 77 -9.45 7.94 4.77
N MET A 78 -9.28 6.93 5.61
CA MET A 78 -9.90 5.60 5.49
C MET A 78 -10.90 5.45 6.63
N LEU A 79 -12.17 5.17 6.30
CA LEU A 79 -13.28 5.14 7.24
C LEU A 79 -13.41 3.80 7.96
N VAL A 80 -12.93 2.71 7.36
CA VAL A 80 -13.06 1.35 7.89
C VAL A 80 -11.70 0.78 8.25
N GLY A 81 -10.74 0.86 7.32
CA GLY A 81 -9.44 0.23 7.45
C GLY A 81 -8.67 0.26 6.14
N ILE A 82 -7.54 -0.44 6.08
CA ILE A 82 -6.73 -0.54 4.88
C ILE A 82 -6.57 -2.03 4.55
N TYR A 83 -7.06 -2.44 3.38
CA TYR A 83 -6.87 -3.78 2.86
C TYR A 83 -6.13 -3.74 1.53
N PHE A 84 -5.11 -4.59 1.40
CA PHE A 84 -4.39 -4.81 0.15
C PHE A 84 -4.83 -6.14 -0.45
N ASP A 85 -5.17 -6.11 -1.74
CA ASP A 85 -5.51 -7.27 -2.56
C ASP A 85 -4.47 -7.38 -3.69
N TYR A 86 -3.64 -8.41 -3.62
CA TYR A 86 -2.57 -8.71 -4.57
C TYR A 86 -3.08 -9.59 -5.72
N GLY A 87 -4.09 -10.43 -5.50
CA GLY A 87 -4.41 -11.52 -6.41
C GLY A 87 -3.18 -12.39 -6.73
N ASP A 88 -2.70 -12.34 -7.97
CA ASP A 88 -1.53 -13.12 -8.45
C ASP A 88 -0.17 -12.35 -8.32
N PHE A 89 -0.19 -11.12 -7.81
CA PHE A 89 1.01 -10.32 -7.62
C PHE A 89 1.90 -10.87 -6.50
N VAL A 90 3.22 -10.80 -6.68
CA VAL A 90 4.22 -11.18 -5.68
C VAL A 90 5.25 -10.08 -5.57
N GLY A 91 5.25 -9.40 -4.43
CA GLY A 91 6.16 -8.31 -4.13
C GLY A 91 6.06 -7.83 -2.70
N ASN A 92 6.56 -6.63 -2.46
CA ASN A 92 6.69 -6.07 -1.14
C ASN A 92 6.41 -4.55 -1.17
N PHE A 93 5.51 -4.10 -0.28
CA PHE A 93 5.32 -2.70 0.05
C PHE A 93 5.52 -2.42 1.55
N THR A 94 5.99 -1.23 1.86
CA THR A 94 5.89 -0.64 3.21
C THR A 94 4.76 0.38 3.21
N VAL A 95 3.77 0.19 4.07
CA VAL A 95 2.63 1.10 4.20
C VAL A 95 2.77 1.91 5.48
N ALA A 96 2.68 3.23 5.37
CA ALA A 96 2.68 4.15 6.50
C ALA A 96 1.27 4.70 6.75
N PHE A 97 0.78 4.62 7.98
CA PHE A 97 -0.58 4.99 8.35
C PHE A 97 -0.69 5.47 9.80
N LYS A 98 -1.86 6.01 10.19
CA LYS A 98 -2.16 6.37 11.59
C LYS A 98 -3.64 6.32 11.94
#